data_AF-A0A1E5CUS5-F1
#
_entry.id   AF-A0A1E5CUS5-F1
#
_cell.length_a   1.000
_cell.length_b   1.000
_cell.length_c   1.000
_cell.angle_alpha   90.00
_cell.angle_beta   90.00
_cell.angle_gamma   90.00
#
_symmetry.space_group_name_H-M   'P 1'
#
loop_
_entity.id
_entity.type
_entity.pdbx_description
1 polymer ?
#
loop_
_entity_poly.entity_id
_entity_poly.type
_entity_poly.pdbx_seq_one_letter_code
_entity_poly.pdbx_strand_id
1 'polypeptide(L)'
;MNTVVKIISHKVYLEHLELKLAKIREIAQISEEEALALCCCYIEAIGSKRFQLSGDGAESKTRYSKAEAFTDTLVKFSGYEFWDKIHPVGLLGCLPSKSFSRNYDAYVVKLTEIGESVREPEFVREQVKELHLNSNQRKWFEDHIHKGSIGSIAYSKVRSEIVHNISHEPFTFTAMYNDVKLPDLDYELMESCLSNVLDNLKQLSEENNKFWWEF
;
A
#
# COMPACT_ATOMS: atom_id res chain seq x y z
N MET A 1 -12.89 -0.35 -30.25
CA MET A 1 -12.68 1.07 -29.90
C MET A 1 -13.16 1.26 -28.47
N ASN A 2 -12.23 1.48 -27.53
CA ASN A 2 -12.57 1.75 -26.14
C ASN A 2 -13.13 3.17 -26.04
N THR A 3 -14.43 3.28 -25.79
CA THR A 3 -15.07 4.54 -25.47
C THR A 3 -14.57 4.95 -24.09
N VAL A 4 -13.55 5.80 -24.06
CA VAL A 4 -13.16 6.52 -22.86
C VAL A 4 -14.38 7.35 -22.47
N VAL A 5 -15.11 6.92 -21.44
CA VAL A 5 -16.17 7.71 -20.83
C VAL A 5 -15.52 9.01 -20.41
N LYS A 6 -15.84 10.09 -21.12
CA LYS A 6 -15.43 11.43 -20.75
C LYS A 6 -16.08 11.69 -19.40
N ILE A 7 -15.28 11.74 -18.33
CA ILE A 7 -15.80 12.06 -17.00
C ILE A 7 -16.19 13.54 -17.05
N ILE A 8 -17.49 13.81 -17.16
CA ILE A 8 -18.03 15.17 -17.39
C ILE A 8 -18.03 15.98 -16.07
N SER A 9 -17.92 15.32 -14.90
CA SER A 9 -17.92 15.96 -13.58
C SER A 9 -17.25 15.07 -12.52
N HIS A 10 -16.52 15.67 -11.57
CA HIS A 10 -15.98 14.96 -10.38
C HIS A 10 -17.08 14.24 -9.59
N LYS A 11 -18.31 14.77 -9.63
CA LYS A 11 -19.43 14.30 -8.81
C LYS A 11 -19.90 12.95 -9.31
N VAL A 12 -20.07 12.82 -10.63
CA VAL A 12 -20.46 11.57 -11.29
C VAL A 12 -19.40 10.48 -11.08
N TYR A 13 -18.12 10.85 -11.07
CA TYR A 13 -17.04 9.90 -10.79
C TYR A 13 -17.08 9.40 -9.34
N LEU A 14 -17.23 10.31 -8.38
CA LEU A 14 -17.32 9.97 -6.95
C LEU A 14 -18.57 9.13 -6.65
N GLU A 15 -19.74 9.50 -7.19
CA GLU A 15 -20.97 8.70 -7.10
C GLU A 15 -20.77 7.27 -7.63
N HIS A 16 -20.01 7.11 -8.72
CA HIS A 16 -19.70 5.78 -9.25
C HIS A 16 -18.79 4.97 -8.32
N LEU A 17 -17.85 5.61 -7.62
CA LEU A 17 -17.03 4.94 -6.60
C LEU A 17 -17.87 4.55 -5.37
N GLU A 18 -18.77 5.43 -4.92
CA GLU A 18 -19.70 5.15 -3.82
C GLU A 18 -20.61 3.95 -4.15
N LEU A 19 -21.13 3.87 -5.38
CA LEU A 19 -21.91 2.70 -5.86
C LEU A 19 -21.10 1.41 -5.86
N LYS A 20 -19.80 1.49 -6.20
CA LYS A 20 -18.90 0.32 -6.15
C LYS A 20 -18.68 -0.14 -4.71
N LEU A 21 -18.46 0.78 -3.78
CA LEU A 21 -18.35 0.44 -2.35
C LEU A 21 -19.64 -0.19 -1.82
N ALA A 22 -20.81 0.36 -2.16
CA ALA A 22 -22.09 -0.26 -1.81
C ALA A 22 -22.20 -1.70 -2.34
N LYS A 23 -21.77 -1.94 -3.59
CA LYS A 23 -21.78 -3.29 -4.16
C LYS A 23 -20.82 -4.25 -3.45
N ILE A 24 -19.66 -3.78 -3.03
CA ILE A 24 -18.71 -4.59 -2.25
C ILE A 24 -19.32 -4.99 -0.91
N ARG A 25 -20.02 -4.07 -0.23
CA ARG A 25 -20.76 -4.38 1.02
C ARG A 25 -21.83 -5.45 0.82
N GLU A 26 -22.50 -5.47 -0.32
CA GLU A 26 -23.41 -6.57 -0.67
C GLU A 26 -22.67 -7.89 -0.90
N ILE A 27 -21.54 -7.86 -1.61
CA ILE A 27 -20.71 -9.05 -1.87
C ILE A 27 -20.19 -9.64 -0.56
N ALA A 28 -19.82 -8.81 0.42
CA ALA A 28 -19.35 -9.26 1.72
C ALA A 28 -20.38 -10.12 2.49
N GLN A 29 -21.67 -9.95 2.23
CA GLN A 29 -22.72 -10.81 2.80
C GLN A 29 -22.66 -12.26 2.28
N ILE A 30 -21.94 -12.47 1.18
CA ILE A 30 -21.77 -13.78 0.52
C ILE A 30 -20.32 -14.26 0.67
N SER A 31 -19.34 -13.38 0.47
CA SER A 31 -17.90 -13.67 0.51
C SER A 31 -17.11 -12.44 0.96
N GLU A 32 -16.64 -12.45 2.21
CA GLU A 32 -15.74 -11.41 2.73
C GLU A 32 -14.38 -11.40 2.03
N GLU A 33 -13.89 -12.55 1.56
CA GLU A 33 -12.62 -12.66 0.84
C GLU A 33 -12.68 -11.94 -0.52
N GLU A 34 -13.76 -12.15 -1.27
CA GLU A 34 -13.96 -11.45 -2.54
C GLU A 34 -14.13 -9.95 -2.30
N ALA A 35 -14.85 -9.57 -1.25
CA ALA A 35 -15.02 -8.17 -0.86
C ALA A 35 -13.68 -7.52 -0.46
N LEU A 36 -12.84 -8.19 0.33
CA LEU A 36 -11.49 -7.78 0.69
C LEU A 36 -10.62 -7.57 -0.56
N ALA A 37 -10.61 -8.53 -1.48
CA ALA A 37 -9.86 -8.42 -2.73
C ALA A 37 -10.33 -7.23 -3.57
N LEU A 38 -11.64 -7.01 -3.66
CA LEU A 38 -12.22 -5.87 -4.37
C LEU A 38 -11.83 -4.55 -3.70
N CYS A 39 -11.90 -4.42 -2.38
CA CYS A 39 -11.43 -3.24 -1.65
C CYS A 39 -9.98 -2.92 -2.04
N CYS A 40 -9.10 -3.93 -1.98
CA CYS A 40 -7.69 -3.77 -2.33
C CYS A 40 -7.50 -3.35 -3.80
N CYS A 41 -8.22 -3.98 -4.73
CA CYS A 41 -8.16 -3.66 -6.16
C CYS A 41 -8.62 -2.23 -6.43
N TYR A 42 -9.66 -1.75 -5.73
CA TYR A 42 -10.17 -0.39 -5.90
C TYR A 42 -9.22 0.66 -5.38
N ILE A 43 -8.61 0.45 -4.20
CA ILE A 43 -7.58 1.34 -3.67
C ILE A 43 -6.37 1.42 -4.62
N GLU A 44 -5.89 0.27 -5.15
CA GLU A 44 -4.82 0.25 -6.15
C GLU A 44 -5.21 1.02 -7.42
N ALA A 45 -6.42 0.81 -7.92
CA ALA A 45 -6.91 1.44 -9.14
C ALA A 45 -7.05 2.96 -8.99
N ILE A 46 -7.51 3.42 -7.82
CA ILE A 46 -7.54 4.84 -7.44
C ILE A 46 -6.10 5.39 -7.50
N GLY A 47 -5.16 4.83 -6.72
CA GLY A 47 -3.78 5.32 -6.70
C GLY A 47 -3.12 5.33 -8.08
N SER A 48 -3.31 4.27 -8.86
CA SER A 48 -2.79 4.16 -10.22
C SER A 48 -3.38 5.22 -11.15
N LYS A 49 -4.67 5.53 -10.99
CA LYS A 49 -5.36 6.57 -11.76
C LYS A 49 -4.81 7.96 -11.45
N ARG A 50 -4.51 8.24 -10.18
CA ARG A 50 -3.84 9.49 -9.77
C ARG A 50 -2.55 9.65 -10.52
N PHE A 51 -1.64 8.67 -10.42
CA PHE A 51 -0.34 8.74 -11.06
C PHE A 51 -0.44 8.88 -12.60
N GLN A 52 -1.43 8.24 -13.24
CA GLN A 52 -1.66 8.37 -14.68
C GLN A 52 -2.15 9.75 -15.10
N LEU A 53 -2.89 10.46 -14.24
CA LEU A 53 -3.58 11.71 -14.58
C LEU A 53 -2.95 12.95 -13.94
N SER A 54 -2.12 12.81 -12.91
CA SER A 54 -1.45 13.90 -12.19
C SER A 54 -0.31 14.55 -12.98
N GLY A 55 -0.36 14.53 -14.31
CA GLY A 55 0.73 14.99 -15.17
C GLY A 55 0.26 15.79 -16.37
N ASP A 56 0.24 17.12 -16.23
CA ASP A 56 0.54 18.02 -17.34
C ASP A 56 2.07 18.03 -17.54
N GLY A 57 2.54 17.31 -18.55
CA GLY A 57 3.85 17.44 -19.19
C GLY A 57 5.10 17.67 -18.31
N ALA A 58 5.80 16.59 -17.92
CA ALA A 58 7.28 16.48 -17.98
C ALA A 58 7.69 15.12 -17.38
N GLU A 59 8.41 14.33 -18.19
CA GLU A 59 9.19 13.17 -17.74
C GLU A 59 8.46 12.12 -16.89
N SER A 60 7.65 11.29 -17.54
CA SER A 60 7.30 9.95 -17.06
C SER A 60 8.58 9.09 -16.93
N LYS A 61 9.36 9.32 -15.87
CA LYS A 61 10.60 8.59 -15.55
C LYS A 61 10.50 8.02 -14.15
N THR A 62 9.57 7.11 -13.94
CA THR A 62 9.75 5.89 -13.13
C THR A 62 8.45 5.09 -13.21
N ARG A 63 8.58 3.78 -13.38
CA ARG A 63 7.45 2.87 -13.42
C ARG A 63 6.90 2.77 -12.00
N TYR A 64 5.99 3.68 -11.64
CA TYR A 64 5.32 3.67 -10.34
C TYR A 64 4.61 2.32 -10.17
N SER A 65 5.03 1.56 -9.17
CA SER A 65 4.54 0.21 -8.99
C SER A 65 3.12 0.23 -8.41
N LYS A 66 2.33 -0.79 -8.73
CA LYS A 66 0.97 -0.96 -8.16
C LYS A 66 0.99 -1.00 -6.62
N ALA A 67 2.03 -1.58 -6.03
CA ALA A 67 2.21 -1.64 -4.58
C ALA A 67 2.47 -0.24 -3.99
N GLU A 68 3.30 0.58 -4.64
CA GLU A 68 3.52 1.97 -4.23
C GLU A 68 2.24 2.78 -4.37
N ALA A 69 1.48 2.61 -5.46
CA ALA A 69 0.20 3.30 -5.65
C ALA A 69 -0.85 2.94 -4.60
N PHE A 70 -0.94 1.66 -4.27
CA PHE A 70 -1.79 1.17 -3.19
C PHE A 70 -1.38 1.76 -1.84
N THR A 71 -0.08 1.69 -1.51
CA THR A 71 0.47 2.19 -0.24
C THR A 71 0.28 3.70 -0.10
N ASP A 72 0.62 4.48 -1.13
CA ASP A 72 0.49 5.94 -1.12
C ASP A 72 -0.96 6.40 -0.95
N THR A 73 -1.90 5.71 -1.59
CA THR A 73 -3.34 6.00 -1.44
C THR A 73 -3.79 5.77 -0.01
N LEU A 74 -3.36 4.66 0.60
CA LEU A 74 -3.67 4.36 2.00
C LEU A 74 -3.07 5.40 2.95
N VAL A 75 -1.78 5.70 2.81
CA VAL A 75 -1.09 6.67 3.66
C VAL A 75 -1.77 8.04 3.63
N LYS A 76 -2.18 8.50 2.44
CA LYS A 76 -2.75 9.84 2.28
C LYS A 76 -4.21 9.94 2.67
N PHE A 77 -5.01 8.89 2.47
CA PHE A 77 -6.47 9.02 2.51
C PHE A 77 -7.19 7.97 3.36
N SER A 78 -6.53 6.94 3.88
CA SER A 78 -7.21 5.92 4.71
C SER A 78 -7.43 6.35 6.16
N GLY A 79 -6.69 7.34 6.66
CA GLY A 79 -6.71 7.76 8.06
C GLY A 79 -5.86 6.89 9.01
N TYR A 80 -5.13 5.91 8.50
CA TYR A 80 -4.24 5.06 9.30
C TYR A 80 -2.77 5.41 9.03
N GLU A 81 -2.00 5.63 10.09
CA GLU A 81 -0.62 6.13 10.02
C GLU A 81 0.43 5.03 9.87
N PHE A 82 0.06 3.75 9.92
CA PHE A 82 1.02 2.64 9.92
C PHE A 82 1.39 2.12 8.53
N TRP A 83 0.70 2.54 7.46
CA TRP A 83 0.81 1.91 6.14
C TRP A 83 2.18 2.07 5.48
N ASP A 84 2.87 3.19 5.70
CA ASP A 84 4.23 3.45 5.20
C ASP A 84 5.33 2.91 6.13
N LYS A 85 4.97 2.48 7.34
CA LYS A 85 5.93 1.99 8.33
C LYS A 85 6.50 0.65 7.87
N ILE A 86 7.79 0.49 8.09
CA ILE A 86 8.55 -0.68 7.69
C ILE A 86 8.39 -1.75 8.75
N HIS A 87 8.03 -2.96 8.31
CA HIS A 87 8.16 -4.16 9.13
C HIS A 87 9.61 -4.67 9.02
N PRO A 88 10.43 -4.59 10.08
CA PRO A 88 11.86 -4.91 9.99
C PRO A 88 12.13 -6.35 9.54
N VAL A 89 11.46 -7.32 10.17
CA VAL A 89 11.56 -8.73 9.78
C VAL A 89 10.96 -8.99 8.40
N GLY A 90 9.81 -8.37 8.09
CA GLY A 90 9.18 -8.46 6.76
C GLY A 90 10.09 -7.97 5.63
N LEU A 91 10.92 -6.95 5.88
CA LEU A 91 11.87 -6.40 4.90
C LEU A 91 12.90 -7.43 4.44
N LEU A 92 13.27 -8.41 5.29
CA LEU A 92 14.22 -9.48 4.93
C LEU A 92 13.77 -10.25 3.68
N GLY A 93 12.46 -10.51 3.56
CA GLY A 93 11.86 -11.19 2.40
C GLY A 93 11.93 -10.39 1.11
N CYS A 94 12.25 -9.09 1.19
CA CYS A 94 12.37 -8.20 0.04
C CYS A 94 13.83 -7.99 -0.42
N LEU A 95 14.83 -8.39 0.38
CA LEU A 95 16.24 -8.17 0.08
C LEU A 95 16.69 -9.00 -1.13
N PRO A 96 17.33 -8.40 -2.16
CA PRO A 96 17.85 -9.15 -3.29
C PRO A 96 18.97 -10.12 -2.90
N SER A 97 18.71 -11.43 -3.00
CA SER A 97 19.63 -12.49 -2.56
C SER A 97 21.05 -12.34 -3.13
N LYS A 98 21.20 -12.00 -4.43
CA LYS A 98 22.50 -11.83 -5.07
C LYS A 98 23.34 -10.70 -4.47
N SER A 99 22.70 -9.61 -4.05
CA SER A 99 23.38 -8.42 -3.56
C SER A 99 23.65 -8.47 -2.06
N PHE A 100 22.84 -9.22 -1.29
CA PHE A 100 22.87 -9.25 0.17
C PHE A 100 23.39 -10.56 0.77
N SER A 101 23.62 -11.62 -0.03
CA SER A 101 24.01 -12.95 0.49
C SER A 101 25.23 -12.96 1.41
N ARG A 102 26.25 -12.13 1.15
CA ARG A 102 27.52 -12.14 1.91
C ARG A 102 27.38 -11.68 3.37
N ASN A 103 26.38 -10.84 3.66
CA ASN A 103 26.14 -10.25 4.95
C ASN A 103 24.67 -10.39 5.38
N TYR A 104 23.93 -11.31 4.77
CA TYR A 104 22.51 -11.50 5.01
C TYR A 104 22.21 -11.79 6.49
N ASP A 105 23.01 -12.67 7.11
CA ASP A 105 22.84 -13.03 8.53
C ASP A 105 23.00 -11.81 9.46
N ALA A 106 23.88 -10.86 9.10
CA ALA A 106 24.03 -9.63 9.87
C ALA A 106 22.77 -8.74 9.78
N TYR A 107 22.10 -8.70 8.61
CA TYR A 107 20.80 -8.04 8.50
C TYR A 107 19.71 -8.78 9.27
N VAL A 108 19.70 -10.12 9.25
CA VAL A 108 18.74 -10.92 10.02
C VAL A 108 18.84 -10.57 11.51
N VAL A 109 20.05 -10.59 12.06
CA VAL A 109 20.29 -10.19 13.46
C VAL A 109 19.83 -8.76 13.70
N LYS A 110 20.31 -7.80 12.90
CA LYS A 110 20.05 -6.38 13.13
C LYS A 110 18.58 -6.00 13.00
N LEU A 111 17.87 -6.54 12.03
CA LEU A 111 16.45 -6.26 11.81
C LEU A 111 15.57 -6.98 12.85
N THR A 112 16.00 -8.14 13.36
CA THR A 112 15.30 -8.82 14.46
C THR A 112 15.49 -8.10 15.79
N GLU A 113 16.66 -7.49 16.05
CA GLU A 113 16.93 -6.67 17.23
C GLU A 113 16.02 -5.44 17.36
N ILE A 114 15.50 -4.92 16.24
CA ILE A 114 14.53 -3.82 16.25
C ILE A 114 13.20 -4.26 16.91
N GLY A 115 12.92 -5.57 16.88
CA GLY A 115 11.75 -6.21 17.46
C GLY A 115 10.56 -6.29 16.51
N GLU A 116 9.39 -6.53 17.09
CA GLU A 116 8.13 -6.73 16.37
C GLU A 116 7.46 -5.43 15.94
N SER A 117 7.94 -4.29 16.42
CA SER A 117 7.32 -3.02 16.06
C SER A 117 7.69 -2.56 14.65
N VAL A 118 6.72 -1.99 13.94
CA VAL A 118 6.99 -1.25 12.71
C VAL A 118 7.69 0.07 13.03
N ARG A 119 8.48 0.57 12.07
CA ARG A 119 9.33 1.74 12.24
C ARG A 119 9.31 2.65 11.02
N GLU A 120 9.68 3.91 11.22
CA GLU A 120 9.94 4.82 10.12
C GLU A 120 11.04 4.29 9.20
N PRO A 121 10.94 4.47 7.86
CA PRO A 121 11.97 4.07 6.92
C PRO A 121 13.37 4.58 7.30
N GLU A 122 13.49 5.84 7.71
CA GLU A 122 14.75 6.49 8.08
C GLU A 122 15.39 5.82 9.30
N PHE A 123 14.58 5.44 10.30
CA PHE A 123 15.07 4.71 11.47
C PHE A 123 15.70 3.39 11.05
N VAL A 124 15.00 2.62 10.20
CA VAL A 124 15.50 1.31 9.74
C VAL A 124 16.76 1.48 8.89
N ARG A 125 16.83 2.48 8.02
CA ARG A 125 18.04 2.79 7.21
C ARG A 125 19.25 3.06 8.12
N GLU A 126 19.09 3.85 9.17
CA GLU A 126 20.19 4.16 10.09
C GLU A 126 20.63 2.92 10.90
N GLN A 127 19.70 2.06 11.32
CA GLN A 127 20.04 0.83 12.06
C GLN A 127 20.93 -0.14 11.28
N VAL A 128 20.80 -0.18 9.95
CA VAL A 128 21.53 -1.11 9.08
C VAL A 128 22.66 -0.46 8.28
N LYS A 129 22.89 0.85 8.48
CA LYS A 129 23.80 1.67 7.68
C LYS A 129 25.22 1.12 7.61
N GLU A 130 25.74 0.65 8.74
CA GLU A 130 27.10 0.11 8.89
C GLU A 130 27.24 -1.31 8.31
N LEU A 131 26.13 -1.97 7.97
CA LEU A 131 26.16 -3.30 7.36
C LEU A 131 26.42 -3.25 5.86
N HIS A 132 26.22 -2.10 5.20
CA HIS A 132 26.36 -1.98 3.75
C HIS A 132 27.81 -2.24 3.29
N LEU A 133 28.03 -3.30 2.51
CA LEU A 133 29.35 -3.64 1.96
C LEU A 133 29.70 -2.86 0.69
N ASN A 134 28.71 -2.30 0.00
CA ASN A 134 28.91 -1.60 -1.27
C ASN A 134 27.77 -0.60 -1.55
N SER A 135 27.99 0.26 -2.55
CA SER A 135 27.03 1.28 -2.98
C SER A 135 25.70 0.72 -3.48
N ASN A 136 25.68 -0.50 -4.04
CA ASN A 136 24.45 -1.11 -4.52
C ASN A 136 23.51 -1.47 -3.36
N GLN A 137 24.03 -1.99 -2.25
CA GLN A 137 23.23 -2.27 -1.06
C GLN A 137 22.65 -0.98 -0.46
N ARG A 138 23.50 0.05 -0.33
CA ARG A 138 23.07 1.38 0.17
C ARG A 138 21.97 1.97 -0.71
N LYS A 139 22.19 2.01 -2.03
CA LYS A 139 21.22 2.52 -3.00
C LYS A 139 19.91 1.73 -2.96
N TRP A 140 19.97 0.42 -2.73
CA TRP A 140 18.76 -0.38 -2.58
C TRP A 140 17.92 0.08 -1.39
N PHE A 141 18.52 0.36 -0.23
CA PHE A 141 17.80 0.88 0.94
C PHE A 141 17.28 2.31 0.74
N GLU A 142 17.97 3.13 -0.04
CA GLU A 142 17.50 4.47 -0.41
C GLU A 142 16.23 4.36 -1.28
N ASP A 143 16.32 3.59 -2.36
CA ASP A 143 15.30 3.54 -3.41
C ASP A 143 14.13 2.57 -3.13
N HIS A 144 14.37 1.49 -2.37
CA HIS A 144 13.45 0.33 -2.32
C HIS A 144 13.05 -0.12 -0.92
N ILE A 145 13.41 0.58 0.15
CA ILE A 145 13.01 0.20 1.52
C ILE A 145 11.48 0.15 1.68
N HIS A 146 10.75 0.97 0.91
CA HIS A 146 9.29 1.00 0.89
C HIS A 146 8.66 -0.38 0.61
N LYS A 147 9.39 -1.31 -0.02
CA LYS A 147 8.91 -2.68 -0.25
C LYS A 147 8.64 -3.46 1.04
N GLY A 148 9.32 -3.10 2.14
CA GLY A 148 9.06 -3.64 3.46
C GLY A 148 7.99 -2.89 4.26
N SER A 149 7.30 -1.91 3.64
CA SER A 149 6.17 -1.22 4.29
C SER A 149 4.99 -2.16 4.50
N ILE A 150 4.18 -1.89 5.52
CA ILE A 150 2.95 -2.65 5.77
C ILE A 150 2.03 -2.64 4.55
N GLY A 151 1.86 -1.50 3.87
CA GLY A 151 1.04 -1.40 2.66
C GLY A 151 1.57 -2.25 1.51
N SER A 152 2.89 -2.27 1.28
CA SER A 152 3.47 -3.11 0.22
C SER A 152 3.38 -4.60 0.54
N ILE A 153 3.60 -4.99 1.80
CA ILE A 153 3.45 -6.38 2.24
C ILE A 153 1.99 -6.82 2.13
N ALA A 154 1.04 -5.99 2.58
CA ALA A 154 -0.40 -6.24 2.45
C ALA A 154 -0.80 -6.47 0.99
N TYR A 155 -0.39 -5.57 0.10
CA TYR A 155 -0.66 -5.68 -1.33
C TYR A 155 -0.10 -6.98 -1.92
N SER A 156 1.16 -7.33 -1.59
CA SER A 156 1.79 -8.56 -2.05
C SER A 156 1.08 -9.81 -1.54
N LYS A 157 0.65 -9.84 -0.28
CA LYS A 157 -0.10 -10.96 0.30
C LYS A 157 -1.46 -11.13 -0.35
N VAL A 158 -2.27 -10.07 -0.41
CA VAL A 158 -3.61 -10.13 -1.03
C VAL A 158 -3.54 -10.57 -2.49
N ARG A 159 -2.58 -10.03 -3.26
CA ARG A 159 -2.42 -10.40 -4.67
C ARG A 159 -1.81 -11.79 -4.88
N SER A 160 -0.99 -12.28 -3.95
CA SER A 160 -0.41 -13.62 -4.08
C SER A 160 -1.34 -14.70 -3.56
N GLU A 161 -2.05 -14.44 -2.47
CA GLU A 161 -2.85 -15.45 -1.79
C GLU A 161 -4.26 -15.48 -2.35
N ILE A 162 -5.04 -14.41 -2.34
CA ILE A 162 -6.43 -14.46 -2.85
C ILE A 162 -6.50 -14.79 -4.36
N VAL A 163 -5.47 -14.46 -5.14
CA VAL A 163 -5.43 -14.77 -6.59
C VAL A 163 -4.89 -16.17 -6.90
N HIS A 164 -4.11 -16.79 -6.00
CA HIS A 164 -3.45 -18.08 -6.28
C HIS A 164 -3.71 -19.19 -5.25
N ASN A 165 -4.30 -18.88 -4.09
CA ASN A 165 -4.54 -19.75 -2.95
C ASN A 165 -5.92 -19.46 -2.36
N ILE A 166 -6.81 -20.45 -2.45
CA ILE A 166 -8.20 -20.40 -1.96
C ILE A 166 -8.18 -20.64 -0.44
N SER A 167 -7.53 -19.77 0.33
CA SER A 167 -7.41 -19.91 1.79
C SER A 167 -8.05 -18.71 2.49
N HIS A 168 -8.95 -19.01 3.42
CA HIS A 168 -9.94 -18.10 4.01
C HIS A 168 -9.49 -17.39 5.31
N GLU A 169 -8.21 -17.45 5.68
CA GLU A 169 -7.76 -16.88 6.95
C GLU A 169 -7.35 -15.41 6.81
N PRO A 170 -7.79 -14.50 7.71
CA PRO A 170 -7.30 -13.12 7.77
C PRO A 170 -5.78 -13.04 7.81
N PHE A 171 -5.18 -12.06 7.15
CA PHE A 171 -3.72 -11.90 7.22
C PHE A 171 -3.33 -11.15 8.48
N THR A 172 -2.92 -11.88 9.50
CA THR A 172 -2.38 -11.27 10.72
C THR A 172 -0.99 -10.71 10.46
N PHE A 173 -0.82 -9.42 10.79
CA PHE A 173 0.50 -8.85 11.06
C PHE A 173 0.83 -9.11 12.52
N THR A 174 1.90 -9.88 12.79
CA THR A 174 2.43 -10.06 14.15
C THR A 174 3.24 -8.84 14.63
N ALA A 175 2.96 -7.65 14.07
CA ALA A 175 3.74 -6.45 14.30
C ALA A 175 2.97 -5.41 15.11
N MET A 176 3.70 -4.51 15.75
CA MET A 176 3.13 -3.48 16.64
C MET A 176 3.37 -2.06 16.11
N TYR A 177 2.41 -1.17 16.32
CA TYR A 177 2.52 0.27 16.08
C TYR A 177 2.07 1.03 17.32
N ASN A 178 2.92 1.91 17.86
CA ASN A 178 2.68 2.65 19.11
C ASN A 178 2.20 1.76 20.27
N ASP A 179 2.89 0.64 20.48
CA ASP A 179 2.58 -0.38 21.51
C ASP A 179 1.23 -1.10 21.36
N VAL A 180 0.57 -0.93 20.22
CA VAL A 180 -0.67 -1.64 19.87
C VAL A 180 -0.39 -2.62 18.74
N LYS A 181 -0.95 -3.84 18.82
CA LYS A 181 -0.88 -4.80 17.71
C LYS A 181 -1.53 -4.17 16.48
N LEU A 182 -0.89 -4.29 15.32
CA LEU A 182 -1.53 -3.91 14.06
C LEU A 182 -2.84 -4.70 13.87
N PRO A 183 -3.88 -4.07 13.30
CA PRO A 183 -5.09 -4.79 12.94
C PRO A 183 -4.76 -5.91 11.95
N ASP A 184 -5.55 -6.97 12.00
CA ASP A 184 -5.47 -8.01 10.98
C ASP A 184 -5.96 -7.42 9.65
N LEU A 185 -5.38 -7.88 8.53
CA LEU A 185 -5.83 -7.47 7.22
C LEU A 185 -7.04 -8.32 6.83
N ASP A 186 -8.21 -7.78 7.11
CA ASP A 186 -9.51 -8.36 6.83
C ASP A 186 -10.40 -7.40 6.02
N TYR A 187 -11.61 -7.87 5.72
CA TYR A 187 -12.60 -7.08 5.00
C TYR A 187 -12.96 -5.79 5.76
N GLU A 188 -13.17 -5.85 7.08
CA GLU A 188 -13.59 -4.68 7.88
C GLU A 188 -12.56 -3.56 7.80
N LEU A 189 -11.27 -3.87 7.99
CA LEU A 189 -10.19 -2.90 7.88
C LEU A 189 -10.13 -2.27 6.48
N MET A 190 -10.19 -3.10 5.43
CA MET A 190 -10.03 -2.62 4.06
C MET A 190 -11.26 -1.89 3.52
N GLU A 191 -12.45 -2.25 3.99
CA GLU A 191 -13.69 -1.49 3.75
C GLU A 191 -13.61 -0.12 4.42
N SER A 192 -13.21 -0.07 5.69
CA SER A 192 -12.99 1.18 6.42
C SER A 192 -11.97 2.08 5.70
N CYS A 193 -10.84 1.50 5.26
CA CYS A 193 -9.85 2.22 4.47
C CYS A 193 -10.45 2.77 3.16
N LEU A 194 -11.19 1.96 2.41
CA LEU A 194 -11.80 2.39 1.14
C LEU A 194 -12.85 3.48 1.38
N SER A 195 -13.71 3.36 2.39
CA SER A 195 -14.68 4.38 2.76
C SER A 195 -13.99 5.72 3.07
N ASN A 196 -12.97 5.70 3.94
CA ASN A 196 -12.20 6.89 4.28
C ASN A 196 -11.50 7.50 3.06
N VAL A 197 -10.97 6.66 2.17
CA VAL A 197 -10.38 7.12 0.91
C VAL A 197 -11.44 7.87 0.11
N LEU A 198 -12.62 7.28 -0.13
CA LEU A 198 -13.67 7.93 -0.92
C LEU A 198 -14.15 9.25 -0.31
N ASP A 199 -14.35 9.28 1.01
CA ASP A 199 -14.79 10.47 1.73
C ASP A 199 -13.75 11.60 1.63
N ASN A 200 -12.47 11.29 1.83
CA ASN A 200 -11.38 12.26 1.70
C ASN A 200 -11.20 12.76 0.26
N LEU A 201 -11.33 11.90 -0.75
CA LEU A 201 -11.27 12.30 -2.16
C LEU A 201 -12.45 13.21 -2.54
N LYS A 202 -13.62 12.94 -1.98
CA LYS A 202 -14.82 13.76 -2.16
C LYS A 202 -14.63 15.13 -1.54
N GLN A 203 -14.24 15.18 -0.27
CA GLN A 203 -13.94 16.42 0.43
C GLN A 203 -12.91 17.27 -0.35
N LEU A 204 -11.80 16.66 -0.77
CA LEU A 204 -10.75 17.35 -1.53
C LEU A 204 -11.27 17.91 -2.87
N SER A 205 -12.10 17.15 -3.58
CA SER A 205 -12.67 17.56 -4.87
C SER A 205 -13.70 18.70 -4.70
N GLU A 206 -14.54 18.62 -3.68
CA GLU A 206 -15.59 19.60 -3.38
C GLU A 206 -14.99 20.93 -2.87
N GLU A 207 -14.04 20.88 -1.93
CA GLU A 207 -13.40 22.07 -1.36
C GLU A 207 -12.62 22.88 -2.41
N ASN A 208 -12.02 22.20 -3.38
CA ASN A 208 -11.15 22.85 -4.35
C ASN A 208 -11.78 23.00 -5.75
N ASN A 209 -13.00 22.48 -5.94
CA ASN A 209 -13.70 22.45 -7.23
C ASN A 209 -12.84 21.90 -8.40
N LYS A 210 -12.09 20.83 -8.12
CA LYS A 210 -11.22 20.11 -9.07
C LYS A 210 -11.42 18.61 -8.91
N PHE A 211 -10.83 17.81 -9.78
CA PHE A 211 -10.70 16.39 -9.52
C PHE A 211 -9.60 16.16 -8.48
N TRP A 212 -9.82 15.22 -7.56
CA TRP A 212 -8.85 14.86 -6.52
C TRP A 212 -7.47 14.44 -7.05
N TRP A 213 -7.37 13.94 -8.29
CA TRP A 213 -6.09 13.55 -8.89
C TRP A 213 -5.28 14.74 -9.41
N GLU A 214 -5.82 15.96 -9.34
CA GLU A 214 -5.12 17.21 -9.64
C GLU A 214 -4.34 17.77 -8.44
N PHE A 215 -4.30 17.04 -7.32
CA PHE A 215 -3.56 17.33 -6.09
C PHE A 215 -2.50 16.25 -5.80
#